data_AF-A0A266LU66-F1
#
_entry.id   AF-A0A266LU66-F1
#
_cell.length_a   1.000
_cell.length_b   1.000
_cell.length_c   1.000
_cell.angle_alpha   90.00
_cell.angle_beta   90.00
_cell.angle_gamma   90.00
#
_symmetry.space_group_name_H-M   'P 1'
#
loop_
_entity.id
_entity.type
_entity.pdbx_description
1 polymer ?
#
loop_
_entity_poly.entity_id
_entity_poly.type
_entity_poly.pdbx_seq_one_letter_code
_entity_poly.pdbx_strand_id
1 'polypeptide(L)'
;MQFYYLEDGSTVGELNGQPYNFHPLVTPEQWEWFQDQLDQGLLEEIAKPPEPTSINPAVLESDWRESEMSRAQQNVTAIEYGAQDIPGTTQQWQKYWPALRMWTETNPDFPDNTKRPVPPG
;
A
#
# COMPACT_ATOMS: atom_id res chain seq x y z
N MET A 1 1.51 9.15 36.69
CA MET A 1 0.85 9.99 35.67
C MET A 1 -0.33 10.65 36.36
N GLN A 2 -0.38 11.99 36.42
CA GLN A 2 -1.50 12.72 37.02
C GLN A 2 -2.31 13.37 35.90
N PHE A 3 -3.63 13.36 36.04
CA PHE A 3 -4.56 13.92 35.06
C PHE A 3 -5.40 15.00 35.73
N TYR A 4 -5.59 16.11 35.02
CA TYR A 4 -6.44 17.21 35.47
C TYR A 4 -7.57 17.43 34.46
N TYR A 5 -8.77 17.62 34.99
CA TYR A 5 -9.96 17.94 34.23
C TYR A 5 -10.10 19.46 34.16
N LEU A 6 -10.23 20.00 32.95
CA LEU A 6 -10.53 21.40 32.71
C LEU A 6 -12.04 21.62 32.62
N GLU A 7 -12.50 22.83 32.93
CA GLU A 7 -13.93 23.18 32.99
C GLU A 7 -14.65 23.09 31.64
N ASP A 8 -13.91 23.07 30.53
CA ASP A 8 -14.42 22.85 29.17
C ASP A 8 -14.60 21.36 28.83
N GLY A 9 -14.30 20.46 29.77
CA GLY A 9 -14.39 19.01 29.59
C GLY A 9 -13.13 18.38 28.99
N SER A 10 -12.08 19.17 28.71
CA SER A 10 -10.82 18.67 28.21
C SER A 10 -9.97 18.06 29.34
N THR A 11 -9.24 16.99 29.05
CA THR A 11 -8.25 16.40 29.99
C THR A 11 -6.83 16.69 29.50
N VAL A 12 -6.02 17.24 30.39
CA VAL A 12 -4.59 17.46 30.16
C VAL A 12 -3.77 16.48 30.97
N GLY A 13 -2.85 15.80 30.30
CA GLY A 13 -1.86 14.92 30.91
C GLY A 13 -0.45 15.37 30.56
N GLU A 14 0.49 15.14 31.48
CA GLU A 14 1.92 15.36 31.24
C GLU A 14 2.63 14.02 31.02
N LEU A 15 3.27 13.88 29.85
CA LEU A 15 4.20 12.79 29.55
C LEU A 15 5.59 13.41 29.30
N ASN A 16 6.59 13.01 30.09
CA ASN A 16 7.98 13.49 29.98
C ASN A 16 8.15 15.02 30.01
N GLY A 17 7.32 15.73 30.78
CA GLY A 17 7.40 17.19 30.93
C GLY A 17 6.92 17.97 29.69
N GLN A 18 6.15 17.34 28.80
CA GLN A 18 5.47 18.01 27.70
C GLN A 18 3.95 17.86 27.89
N PRO A 19 3.18 18.96 27.87
CA PRO A 19 1.73 18.90 27.97
C PRO A 19 1.16 18.30 26.69
N TYR A 20 0.44 17.18 26.82
CA TYR A 20 -0.29 16.57 25.72
C TYR A 20 -1.79 16.85 25.91
N ASN A 21 -2.39 17.52 24.92
CA ASN A 21 -3.84 17.66 24.85
C ASN A 21 -4.43 16.37 24.27
N PHE A 22 -5.13 15.61 25.11
CA PHE A 22 -6.04 14.59 24.60
C PHE A 22 -7.34 15.30 24.19
N HIS A 23 -7.61 15.40 22.89
CA HIS A 23 -9.00 15.48 22.45
C HIS A 23 -9.64 14.12 22.77
N PRO A 24 -10.69 14.04 23.60
CA PRO A 24 -11.28 12.75 23.93
C PRO A 24 -12.05 12.25 22.72
N LEU A 25 -11.39 11.48 21.85
CA LEU A 25 -12.06 10.72 20.80
C LEU A 25 -12.86 9.52 21.36
N VAL A 26 -12.84 9.33 22.69
CA VAL A 26 -13.58 8.28 23.38
C VAL A 26 -14.18 8.81 24.69
N THR A 27 -15.45 8.51 24.93
CA THR A 27 -16.15 8.78 26.19
C THR A 27 -15.65 7.86 27.31
N PRO A 28 -15.95 8.15 28.60
CA PRO A 28 -15.62 7.26 29.71
C PRO A 28 -16.17 5.84 29.52
N GLU A 29 -17.37 5.70 28.97
CA GLU A 29 -17.98 4.39 28.67
C GLU A 29 -17.21 3.65 27.56
N GLN A 30 -16.70 4.37 26.56
CA GLN A 30 -15.83 3.80 25.53
C GLN A 30 -14.46 3.41 26.10
N TRP A 31 -13.97 4.10 27.13
CA TRP A 31 -12.73 3.77 27.82
C TRP A 31 -12.87 2.50 28.67
N GLU A 32 -13.96 2.35 29.40
CA GLU A 32 -14.25 1.13 30.14
C GLU A 32 -14.43 -0.07 29.21
N TRP A 33 -15.11 0.12 28.07
CA TRP A 33 -15.16 -0.88 27.01
C TRP A 33 -13.76 -1.26 26.49
N PHE A 34 -12.89 -0.27 26.27
CA PHE A 34 -11.53 -0.53 25.79
C PHE A 34 -10.69 -1.31 26.82
N GLN A 35 -10.86 -1.02 28.11
CA GLN A 35 -10.19 -1.74 29.21
C GLN A 35 -10.71 -3.17 29.36
N ASP A 36 -12.01 -3.41 29.21
CA ASP A 36 -12.59 -4.76 29.21
C ASP A 36 -12.01 -5.62 28.06
N GLN A 37 -11.76 -5.03 26.89
CA GLN A 37 -11.09 -5.70 25.78
C GLN A 37 -9.61 -6.01 26.06
N LEU A 38 -8.90 -5.16 26.82
CA LEU A 38 -7.53 -5.40 27.28
C LEU A 38 -7.47 -6.57 28.27
N ASP A 39 -8.39 -6.60 29.23
CA ASP A 39 -8.45 -7.60 30.31
C ASP A 39 -8.84 -8.99 29.79
N GLN A 40 -9.66 -9.05 28.73
CA GLN A 40 -10.02 -10.29 28.03
C GLN A 40 -8.91 -10.86 27.12
N GLY A 41 -7.73 -10.23 27.08
CA GLY A 41 -6.59 -10.68 26.26
C GLY A 41 -6.79 -10.50 24.75
N LEU A 42 -7.86 -9.83 24.32
CA LEU A 42 -8.19 -9.65 22.90
C LEU A 42 -7.20 -8.70 22.19
N LEU A 43 -6.45 -7.92 22.95
CA LEU A 43 -5.53 -6.93 22.40
C LEU A 43 -4.07 -7.40 22.31
N GLU A 44 -3.73 -8.60 22.81
CA GLU A 44 -2.45 -9.23 22.48
C GLU A 44 -2.39 -9.64 21.01
N GLU A 45 -3.54 -9.85 20.35
CA GLU A 45 -3.62 -10.15 18.92
C GLU A 45 -3.33 -8.92 18.03
N ILE A 46 -3.71 -7.71 18.47
CA ILE A 46 -3.38 -6.45 17.73
C ILE A 46 -2.00 -5.88 18.07
N ALA A 47 -1.39 -6.32 19.19
CA ALA A 47 -0.06 -5.89 19.62
C ALA A 47 1.07 -6.73 19.00
N LYS A 48 0.73 -7.83 18.32
CA LYS A 48 1.69 -8.48 17.43
C LYS A 48 1.99 -7.46 16.32
N PRO A 49 3.25 -6.98 16.16
CA PRO A 49 3.58 -6.19 14.97
C PRO A 49 3.11 -7.02 13.78
N PRO A 50 2.48 -6.41 12.74
CA PRO A 50 2.10 -7.18 11.56
C PRO A 50 3.36 -7.93 11.16
N GLU A 51 3.31 -9.28 11.25
CA GLU A 51 4.42 -10.07 10.71
C GLU A 51 4.66 -9.52 9.32
N PRO A 52 5.92 -9.22 8.93
CA PRO A 52 6.19 -8.62 7.64
C PRO A 52 5.46 -9.48 6.62
N THR A 53 4.35 -8.96 6.12
CA THR A 53 3.47 -9.72 5.25
C THR A 53 4.34 -9.97 4.07
N SER A 54 4.83 -11.20 3.95
CA SER A 54 5.71 -11.58 2.87
C SER A 54 4.81 -11.49 1.65
N ILE A 55 4.84 -10.33 0.99
CA ILE A 55 3.94 -10.06 -0.12
C ILE A 55 4.25 -11.13 -1.14
N ASN A 56 3.23 -11.92 -1.50
CA ASN A 56 3.41 -12.99 -2.46
C ASN A 56 3.98 -12.37 -3.76
N PRO A 57 5.18 -12.79 -4.21
CA PRO A 57 5.82 -12.20 -5.38
C PRO A 57 4.92 -12.31 -6.63
N ALA A 58 4.07 -13.34 -6.71
CA ALA A 58 3.11 -13.46 -7.80
C ALA A 58 2.09 -12.30 -7.83
N VAL A 59 1.69 -11.78 -6.67
CA VAL A 59 0.78 -10.62 -6.55
C VAL A 59 1.49 -9.36 -7.03
N LEU A 60 2.72 -9.12 -6.56
CA LEU A 60 3.53 -7.97 -7.00
C LEU A 60 3.78 -7.96 -8.51
N GLU A 61 4.10 -9.11 -9.09
CA GLU A 61 4.29 -9.24 -10.54
C GLU A 61 2.99 -9.02 -11.33
N SER A 62 1.85 -9.45 -10.77
CA SER A 62 0.54 -9.26 -11.42
C SER A 62 0.16 -7.77 -11.45
N ASP A 63 0.33 -7.06 -10.34
CA ASP A 63 0.07 -5.62 -10.25
C ASP A 63 1.01 -4.81 -11.17
N TRP A 64 2.29 -5.21 -11.20
CA TRP A 64 3.28 -4.61 -12.10
C TRP A 64 2.91 -4.83 -13.57
N ARG A 65 2.55 -6.06 -13.95
CA ARG A 65 2.14 -6.41 -15.32
C ARG A 65 0.94 -5.57 -15.76
N GLU A 66 -0.07 -5.44 -14.90
CA GLU A 66 -1.29 -4.68 -15.22
C GLU A 66 -1.00 -3.19 -15.45
N SER A 67 -0.13 -2.62 -14.62
CA SER A 67 0.35 -1.24 -14.77
C SER A 67 1.09 -1.05 -16.10
N GLU A 68 2.04 -1.95 -16.43
CA GLU A 68 2.80 -1.86 -17.68
C GLU A 68 1.92 -2.13 -18.92
N MET A 69 0.89 -2.98 -18.81
CA MET A 69 -0.07 -3.20 -19.90
C MET A 69 -0.84 -1.92 -20.24
N SER A 70 -1.27 -1.16 -19.22
CA SER A 70 -1.94 0.13 -19.43
C SER A 70 -0.98 1.14 -20.08
N ARG A 71 0.24 1.25 -19.56
CA ARG A 71 1.30 2.11 -20.12
C ARG A 71 1.59 1.79 -21.59
N ALA A 72 1.72 0.52 -21.94
CA ALA A 72 2.00 0.10 -23.31
C ALA A 72 0.88 0.49 -24.29
N GLN A 73 -0.39 0.36 -23.88
CA GLN A 73 -1.52 0.83 -24.69
C GLN A 73 -1.53 2.35 -24.87
N GLN A 74 -1.32 3.09 -23.77
CA GLN A 74 -1.24 4.55 -23.81
C GLN A 74 -0.13 5.04 -24.74
N ASN A 75 1.04 4.40 -24.70
CA ASN A 75 2.17 4.74 -25.56
C ASN A 75 1.90 4.45 -27.04
N VAL A 76 1.27 3.32 -27.37
CA VAL A 76 0.82 3.04 -28.74
C VAL A 76 -0.11 4.15 -29.22
N THR A 77 -1.16 4.46 -28.45
CA THR A 77 -2.11 5.50 -28.81
C THR A 77 -1.44 6.86 -28.97
N ALA A 78 -0.62 7.28 -28.00
CA ALA A 78 0.02 8.59 -28.07
C ALA A 78 0.96 8.72 -29.27
N ILE A 79 1.74 7.68 -29.62
CA ILE A 79 2.57 7.69 -30.84
C ILE A 79 1.70 7.75 -32.10
N GLU A 80 0.60 6.99 -32.16
CA GLU A 80 -0.36 7.03 -33.28
C GLU A 80 -1.00 8.43 -33.46
N TYR A 81 -1.17 9.18 -32.37
CA TYR A 81 -1.62 10.57 -32.38
C TYR A 81 -0.49 11.60 -32.57
N GLY A 82 0.75 11.16 -32.78
CA GLY A 82 1.88 12.00 -33.17
C GLY A 82 2.82 12.44 -32.05
N ALA A 83 2.74 11.84 -30.86
CA ALA A 83 3.74 12.07 -29.80
C ALA A 83 5.12 11.57 -30.26
N GLN A 84 6.15 12.42 -30.11
CA GLN A 84 7.53 12.14 -30.50
C GLN A 84 8.48 11.97 -29.30
N ASP A 85 8.01 12.28 -28.10
CA ASP A 85 8.75 12.21 -26.84
C ASP A 85 8.66 10.84 -26.16
N ILE A 86 7.85 9.93 -26.70
CA ILE A 86 7.69 8.57 -26.18
C ILE A 86 8.83 7.70 -26.72
N PRO A 87 9.64 7.08 -25.85
CA PRO A 87 10.73 6.25 -26.30
C PRO A 87 10.23 4.95 -26.95
N GLY A 88 10.99 4.48 -27.95
CA GLY A 88 10.62 3.34 -28.78
C GLY A 88 9.63 3.67 -29.90
N THR A 89 9.18 2.65 -30.61
CA THR A 89 8.23 2.78 -31.74
C THR A 89 6.90 2.13 -31.41
N THR A 90 5.83 2.53 -32.12
CA THR A 90 4.51 1.88 -32.03
C THR A 90 4.62 0.36 -32.14
N GLN A 91 5.44 -0.14 -33.08
CA GLN A 91 5.63 -1.58 -33.29
C GLN A 91 6.32 -2.26 -32.11
N GLN A 92 7.27 -1.59 -31.44
CA GLN A 92 7.92 -2.14 -30.25
C GLN A 92 6.92 -2.23 -29.08
N TRP A 93 6.10 -1.21 -28.86
CA TRP A 93 5.06 -1.23 -27.84
C TRP A 93 3.96 -2.26 -28.12
N GLN A 94 3.57 -2.43 -29.39
CA GLN A 94 2.63 -3.48 -29.83
C GLN A 94 3.18 -4.90 -29.64
N LYS A 95 4.50 -5.11 -29.65
CA LYS A 95 5.15 -6.39 -29.33
C LYS A 95 5.32 -6.59 -27.83
N TYR A 96 5.53 -5.52 -27.09
CA TYR A 96 5.71 -5.55 -25.64
C TYR A 96 4.43 -5.96 -24.90
N TRP A 97 3.28 -5.40 -25.29
CA TRP A 97 1.99 -5.71 -24.66
C TRP A 97 1.60 -7.20 -24.65
N PRO A 98 1.71 -7.97 -25.74
CA PRO A 98 1.45 -9.41 -25.71
C PRO A 98 2.49 -10.19 -24.89
N ALA A 99 3.74 -9.73 -24.82
CA ALA A 99 4.75 -10.35 -23.96
C ALA A 99 4.40 -10.19 -22.47
N LEU A 100 3.90 -9.00 -22.07
CA LEU A 100 3.34 -8.77 -20.73
C LEU A 100 2.14 -9.68 -20.45
N ARG A 101 1.24 -9.86 -21.42
CA ARG A 101 0.10 -10.77 -21.27
C ARG A 101 0.49 -12.23 -21.03
N MET A 102 1.66 -12.65 -21.48
CA MET A 102 2.22 -13.98 -21.25
C MET A 102 3.06 -14.06 -19.96
N TRP A 103 3.26 -12.94 -19.25
CA TRP A 103 3.94 -12.90 -17.95
C TRP A 103 2.94 -13.28 -16.83
N THR A 104 2.73 -14.57 -16.66
CA THR A 104 1.81 -15.15 -15.66
C THR A 104 2.46 -16.38 -15.03
N GLU A 105 1.80 -17.01 -14.04
CA GLU A 105 2.26 -18.25 -13.41
C GLU A 105 2.48 -19.43 -14.38
N THR A 106 1.92 -19.36 -15.59
CA THR A 106 2.17 -20.38 -16.63
C THR A 106 3.52 -20.21 -17.34
N ASN A 107 4.19 -19.07 -17.13
CA ASN A 107 5.52 -18.81 -17.66
C ASN A 107 6.59 -19.37 -16.70
N PRO A 108 7.54 -20.20 -17.17
CA PRO A 108 8.54 -20.83 -16.31
C PRO A 108 9.46 -19.84 -15.60
N ASP A 109 9.60 -18.62 -16.13
CA ASP A 109 10.44 -17.58 -15.54
C ASP A 109 9.67 -16.71 -14.52
N PHE A 110 8.36 -16.86 -14.39
CA PHE A 110 7.56 -16.12 -13.40
C PHE A 110 7.76 -16.69 -11.99
N PRO A 111 7.88 -15.87 -10.91
CA PRO A 111 7.81 -14.40 -10.84
C PRO A 111 9.20 -13.72 -10.77
N ASP A 112 10.20 -14.21 -11.51
CA ASP A 112 11.55 -13.63 -11.45
C ASP A 112 11.60 -12.25 -12.14
N ASN A 113 11.76 -11.20 -11.32
CA ASN A 113 11.78 -9.82 -11.82
C ASN A 113 12.91 -9.54 -12.83
N THR A 114 13.98 -10.34 -12.83
CA THR A 114 15.13 -10.19 -13.74
C THR A 114 14.82 -10.71 -15.14
N LYS A 115 13.73 -11.47 -15.29
CA LYS A 115 13.27 -12.08 -16.54
C LYS A 115 12.05 -11.39 -17.14
N ARG A 116 11.59 -10.32 -16.50
CA ARG A 116 10.47 -9.51 -16.97
C ARG A 116 10.68 -9.06 -18.42
N PRO A 117 9.60 -9.01 -19.22
CA PRO A 117 9.63 -8.28 -20.48
C PRO A 117 10.14 -6.85 -20.27
N VAL A 118 11.08 -6.42 -21.11
CA VAL A 118 11.67 -5.08 -21.03
C VAL A 118 10.86 -4.10 -21.88
N PRO A 119 10.43 -2.95 -21.33
CA PRO A 119 9.71 -1.94 -22.11
C PRO A 119 10.64 -1.34 -23.19
N PRO A 120 10.08 -0.86 -24.30
CA PRO A 120 10.83 -0.08 -25.28
C PRO A 120 11.28 1.26 -24.68
N GLY A 121 12.57 1.57 -24.77
CA GLY A 121 13.14 2.83 -24.29
C GLY A 121 14.18 2.67 -23.21
#